data_AF-A0A2A4HJK2-F1
#
_entry.id   AF-A0A2A4HJK2-F1
#
_cell.length_a   1.000
_cell.length_b   1.000
_cell.length_c   1.000
_cell.angle_alpha   90.00
_cell.angle_beta   90.00
_cell.angle_gamma   90.00
#
_symmetry.space_group_name_H-M   'P 1'
#
loop_
_entity.id
_entity.type
_entity.pdbx_description
1 polymer ?
#
loop_
_entity_poly.entity_id
_entity_poly.type
_entity_poly.pdbx_seq_one_letter_code
_entity_poly.pdbx_strand_id
1 'polypeptide(L)'
;MLQQRGFSLIEVLVALVILAFGLLGVAAMQLKSLQSASAAYQRSMASVAAIDAQELIWSLLANNPDCTAIDSGSVAEKWRDEWSRDTPSNPLREAHWNNSGISGPDADCEFRVTVILGAPPDEGEPTVFEYYFRLPNFADSHQL
;
A
#
# COMPACT_ATOMS: atom_id res chain seq x y z
N MET A 1 28.24 57.20 -25.26
CA MET A 1 27.29 56.98 -24.15
C MET A 1 26.28 55.95 -24.61
N LEU A 2 26.28 54.76 -24.03
CA LEU A 2 25.30 53.72 -24.38
C LEU A 2 23.95 54.11 -23.77
N GLN A 3 22.94 54.29 -24.63
CA GLN A 3 21.61 54.74 -24.25
C GLN A 3 20.89 53.64 -23.46
N GLN A 4 20.55 53.90 -22.19
CA GLN A 4 19.72 52.98 -21.40
C GLN A 4 18.30 52.97 -21.97
N ARG A 5 17.91 51.86 -22.62
CA ARG A 5 16.53 51.60 -23.00
C ARG A 5 15.76 51.24 -21.73
N GLY A 6 14.88 52.14 -21.28
CA GLY A 6 13.98 51.88 -20.15
C GLY A 6 13.02 50.73 -20.46
N PHE A 7 12.66 49.96 -19.43
CA PHE A 7 11.68 48.88 -19.52
C PHE A 7 10.33 49.40 -20.00
N SER A 8 9.73 48.71 -20.95
CA SER A 8 8.34 48.99 -21.35
C SER A 8 7.37 48.30 -20.39
N LEU A 9 6.23 48.93 -20.10
CA LEU A 9 5.18 48.35 -19.25
C LEU A 9 4.66 47.01 -19.82
N ILE A 10 4.70 46.84 -21.14
CA ILE A 10 4.32 45.60 -21.80
C ILE A 10 5.32 44.46 -21.53
N GLU A 11 6.59 44.77 -21.32
CA GLU A 11 7.64 43.79 -21.05
C GLU A 11 7.44 43.16 -19.66
N VAL A 12 7.10 43.98 -18.67
CA VAL A 12 6.76 43.52 -17.32
C VAL A 12 5.48 42.68 -17.33
N LEU A 13 4.45 43.10 -18.07
CA LEU A 13 3.21 42.33 -18.21
C LEU A 13 3.46 40.94 -18.83
N VAL A 14 4.26 40.88 -19.90
CA VAL A 14 4.63 39.60 -20.54
C VAL A 14 5.45 38.73 -19.57
N ALA A 15 6.40 39.30 -18.83
CA ALA A 15 7.17 38.57 -17.83
C ALA A 15 6.28 37.98 -16.72
N LEU A 16 5.30 38.76 -16.22
CA LEU A 16 4.33 38.29 -15.22
C LEU A 16 3.44 37.16 -15.75
N VAL A 17 3.02 37.23 -17.02
CA VAL A 17 2.25 36.16 -17.67
C VAL A 17 3.06 34.88 -17.76
N ILE A 18 4.31 34.96 -18.23
CA ILE A 18 5.22 33.79 -18.30
C ILE A 18 5.45 33.21 -16.90
N LEU A 19 5.71 34.05 -15.90
CA LEU A 19 5.87 33.64 -14.51
C LEU A 19 4.63 32.92 -13.98
N ALA A 20 3.44 33.46 -14.22
CA ALA A 20 2.18 32.87 -13.79
C ALA A 20 2.00 31.45 -14.36
N PHE A 21 2.25 31.26 -15.66
CA PHE A 21 2.23 29.93 -16.27
C PHE A 21 3.29 28.99 -15.69
N GLY A 22 4.50 29.49 -15.42
CA GLY A 22 5.55 28.72 -14.76
C GLY A 22 5.14 28.20 -13.37
N LEU A 23 4.53 29.06 -12.56
CA LEU A 23 4.05 28.70 -11.22
C LEU A 23 2.89 27.69 -11.26
N LEU A 24 1.98 27.81 -12.23
CA LEU A 24 0.91 26.82 -12.45
C LEU A 24 1.48 25.45 -12.80
N GLY A 25 2.54 25.40 -13.63
CA GLY A 25 3.24 24.16 -13.94
C GLY A 25 3.84 23.48 -12.70
N VAL A 26 4.47 24.26 -11.82
CA VAL A 26 5.03 23.75 -10.55
C VAL A 26 3.93 23.25 -9.62
N ALA A 27 2.81 23.97 -9.48
CA ALA A 27 1.68 23.54 -8.66
C ALA A 27 1.09 22.20 -9.15
N ALA A 28 0.94 22.04 -10.47
CA ALA A 28 0.48 20.77 -11.05
C ALA A 28 1.46 19.61 -10.75
N MET A 29 2.77 19.85 -10.84
CA MET A 29 3.78 18.85 -10.49
C MET A 29 3.72 18.48 -9.01
N GLN A 30 3.51 19.46 -8.11
CA GLN A 30 3.37 19.20 -6.68
C GLN A 30 2.16 18.33 -6.37
N LEU A 31 1.01 18.59 -6.99
CA LEU A 31 -0.18 17.75 -6.82
C LEU A 31 0.07 16.31 -7.26
N LYS A 32 0.71 16.10 -8.41
CA LYS A 32 1.08 14.76 -8.88
C LYS A 32 2.06 14.06 -7.93
N SER A 33 3.02 14.80 -7.38
CA SER A 33 3.97 14.27 -6.40
C SER A 33 3.25 13.82 -5.12
N LEU A 34 2.25 14.57 -4.63
CA LEU A 34 1.47 14.19 -3.46
C LEU A 34 0.64 12.92 -3.70
N GLN A 35 0.01 12.81 -4.88
CA GLN A 35 -0.72 11.60 -5.27
C GLN A 35 0.20 10.38 -5.30
N SER A 36 1.38 10.52 -5.92
CA SER A 36 2.38 9.44 -5.96
C SER A 36 2.87 9.05 -4.57
N ALA A 37 3.10 10.02 -3.68
CA ALA A 37 3.52 9.76 -2.30
C ALA A 37 2.43 9.03 -1.51
N SER A 38 1.16 9.42 -1.67
CA SER A 38 0.02 8.76 -1.05
C SER A 38 -0.12 7.30 -1.49
N ALA A 39 0.00 7.03 -2.79
CA ALA A 39 -0.05 5.66 -3.32
C ALA A 39 1.12 4.80 -2.80
N ALA A 40 2.33 5.35 -2.74
CA ALA A 40 3.48 4.66 -2.15
C ALA A 40 3.26 4.36 -0.66
N TYR A 41 2.70 5.31 0.08
CA TYR A 41 2.37 5.13 1.50
C TYR A 41 1.33 4.03 1.73
N GLN A 42 0.27 3.96 0.91
CA GLN A 42 -0.71 2.87 0.99
C GLN A 42 -0.09 1.50 0.73
N ARG A 43 0.82 1.37 -0.25
CA ARG A 43 1.55 0.11 -0.50
C ARG A 43 2.45 -0.28 0.66
N SER A 44 3.14 0.68 1.28
CA SER A 44 3.90 0.43 2.50
C SER A 44 3.00 -0.08 3.64
N MET A 45 1.82 0.52 3.81
CA MET A 45 0.87 0.06 4.83
C MET A 45 0.28 -1.33 4.52
N ALA A 46 0.08 -1.67 3.25
CA ALA A 46 -0.31 -3.02 2.83
C ALA A 46 0.75 -4.06 3.22
N SER A 47 2.04 -3.71 3.10
CA SER A 47 3.13 -4.59 3.56
C SER A 47 3.12 -4.80 5.07
N VAL A 48 2.82 -3.76 5.85
CA VAL A 48 2.68 -3.87 7.30
C VAL A 48 1.49 -4.77 7.65
N ALA A 49 0.35 -4.61 6.97
CA ALA A 49 -0.81 -5.48 7.16
C ALA A 49 -0.50 -6.95 6.83
N ALA A 50 0.29 -7.21 5.80
CA ALA A 50 0.70 -8.57 5.45
C ALA A 50 1.66 -9.19 6.46
N ILE A 51 2.61 -8.40 6.99
CA ILE A 51 3.50 -8.82 8.07
C ILE A 51 2.70 -9.11 9.35
N ASP A 52 1.71 -8.29 9.67
CA ASP A 52 0.81 -8.54 10.81
C ASP A 52 0.03 -9.87 10.66
N ALA A 53 -0.50 -10.16 9.47
CA ALA A 53 -1.10 -11.46 9.17
C ALA A 53 -0.12 -12.63 9.37
N GLN A 54 1.13 -12.46 8.93
CA GLN A 54 2.19 -13.44 9.17
C GLN A 54 2.39 -13.67 10.67
N GLU A 55 2.59 -12.61 11.46
CA GLU A 55 2.82 -12.72 12.90
C GLU A 55 1.65 -13.39 13.63
N LEU A 56 0.40 -13.09 13.24
CA LEU A 56 -0.78 -13.77 13.76
C LEU A 56 -0.72 -15.28 13.49
N ILE A 57 -0.34 -15.71 12.29
CA ILE A 57 -0.23 -17.12 11.93
C ILE A 57 0.95 -17.79 12.66
N TRP A 58 2.09 -17.11 12.76
CA TRP A 58 3.24 -17.58 13.54
C TRP A 58 2.90 -17.80 15.01
N SER A 59 2.05 -16.94 15.59
CA SER A 59 1.59 -17.11 16.98
C SER A 59 0.80 -18.40 17.20
N LEU A 60 0.09 -18.90 16.17
CA LEU A 60 -0.66 -20.15 16.26
C LEU A 60 0.23 -21.38 16.24
N LEU A 61 1.39 -21.30 15.57
CA LEU A 61 2.34 -22.41 15.49
C LEU A 61 2.88 -22.80 16.88
N ALA A 62 2.91 -21.87 17.84
CA ALA A 62 3.31 -22.18 19.22
C ALA A 62 2.40 -23.22 19.89
N ASN A 63 1.13 -23.30 19.51
CA ASN A 63 0.16 -24.26 20.04
C ASN A 63 -0.06 -25.46 19.10
N ASN A 64 0.26 -25.30 17.81
CA ASN A 64 0.08 -26.33 16.80
C ASN A 64 1.39 -26.53 16.02
N PRO A 65 2.17 -27.59 16.29
CA PRO A 65 3.43 -27.83 15.58
C PRO A 65 3.24 -28.22 14.11
N ASP A 66 2.01 -28.57 13.70
CA ASP A 66 1.65 -28.85 12.32
C ASP A 66 1.15 -27.55 11.66
N CYS A 67 1.95 -27.03 10.73
CA CYS A 67 1.60 -25.84 9.97
C CYS A 67 0.31 -26.02 9.15
N THR A 68 0.04 -27.25 8.68
CA THR A 68 -1.06 -27.56 7.74
C THR A 68 -2.41 -27.58 8.43
N ALA A 69 -2.40 -27.81 9.74
CA ALA A 69 -3.56 -27.82 10.59
C ALA A 69 -3.96 -26.41 11.10
N ILE A 70 -3.25 -25.36 10.67
CA ILE A 70 -3.62 -23.97 11.00
C ILE A 70 -4.85 -23.56 10.19
N ASP A 71 -5.92 -23.19 10.90
CA ASP A 71 -7.10 -22.58 10.30
C ASP A 71 -6.83 -21.11 9.94
N SER A 72 -6.33 -20.89 8.73
CA SER A 72 -6.08 -19.55 8.18
C SER A 72 -7.37 -18.76 7.94
N GLY A 73 -8.53 -19.42 7.87
CA GLY A 73 -9.83 -18.77 7.65
C GLY A 73 -10.24 -17.89 8.83
N SER A 74 -10.21 -18.42 10.04
CA SER A 74 -10.54 -17.65 11.25
C SER A 74 -9.53 -16.54 11.54
N VAL A 75 -8.26 -16.73 11.17
CA VAL A 75 -7.24 -15.68 11.25
C VAL A 75 -7.52 -14.59 10.23
N ALA A 76 -7.83 -14.96 8.98
CA ALA A 76 -8.14 -14.02 7.91
C ALA A 76 -9.35 -13.15 8.24
N GLU A 77 -10.37 -13.71 8.90
CA GLU A 77 -11.53 -12.97 9.38
C GLU A 77 -11.13 -11.89 10.41
N LYS A 78 -10.44 -12.29 11.48
CA LYS A 78 -10.02 -11.35 12.54
C LYS A 78 -9.08 -10.27 12.01
N TRP A 79 -8.11 -10.68 11.20
CA TRP A 79 -7.16 -9.76 10.57
C TRP A 79 -7.89 -8.74 9.67
N ARG A 80 -8.83 -9.23 8.83
CA ARG A 80 -9.62 -8.35 7.97
C ARG A 80 -10.47 -7.38 8.80
N ASP A 81 -11.13 -7.85 9.85
CA ASP A 81 -11.96 -7.01 10.71
C ASP A 81 -11.16 -5.90 11.41
N GLU A 82 -9.90 -6.18 11.77
CA GLU A 82 -8.98 -5.18 12.35
C GLU A 82 -8.59 -4.12 11.31
N TRP A 83 -8.09 -4.56 10.17
CA TRP A 83 -7.56 -3.67 9.14
C TRP A 83 -8.63 -2.97 8.29
N SER A 84 -9.86 -3.48 8.28
CA SER A 84 -11.00 -2.84 7.60
C SER A 84 -11.76 -1.86 8.48
N ARG A 85 -11.34 -1.60 9.72
CA ARG A 85 -12.03 -0.64 10.59
C ARG A 85 -12.08 0.74 9.96
N ASP A 86 -13.29 1.26 9.79
CA ASP A 86 -13.51 2.61 9.28
C ASP A 86 -13.17 3.64 10.37
N THR A 87 -11.89 4.03 10.39
CA THR A 87 -11.40 5.11 11.22
C THR A 87 -10.70 6.14 10.33
N PRO A 88 -10.77 7.45 10.66
CA PRO A 88 -10.08 8.48 9.88
C PRO A 88 -8.56 8.27 9.79
N SER A 89 -7.98 7.55 10.76
CA SER A 89 -6.56 7.21 10.83
C SER A 89 -6.19 5.94 10.08
N ASN A 90 -7.15 5.16 9.58
CA ASN A 90 -6.84 3.92 8.86
C ASN A 90 -6.26 4.24 7.48
N PRO A 91 -4.97 3.94 7.23
CA PRO A 91 -4.34 4.25 5.96
C PRO A 91 -4.80 3.33 4.81
N LEU A 92 -5.47 2.21 5.13
CA LEU A 92 -6.01 1.24 4.17
C LEU A 92 -7.54 1.27 4.12
N ARG A 93 -8.17 2.39 4.51
CA ARG A 93 -9.64 2.53 4.47
C ARG A 93 -10.24 2.33 3.07
N GLU A 94 -9.48 2.66 2.04
CA GLU A 94 -9.91 2.52 0.62
C GLU A 94 -9.57 1.15 0.03
N ALA A 95 -8.99 0.22 0.81
CA ALA A 95 -8.71 -1.12 0.35
C ALA A 95 -10.00 -1.94 0.21
N HIS A 96 -10.02 -2.82 -0.79
CA HIS A 96 -11.15 -3.68 -1.14
C HIS A 96 -11.11 -4.97 -0.32
N TRP A 97 -11.46 -4.88 0.96
CA TRP A 97 -11.36 -5.97 1.93
C TRP A 97 -12.21 -7.20 1.61
N ASN A 98 -13.30 -7.06 0.85
CA ASN A 98 -14.14 -8.19 0.41
C ASN A 98 -13.39 -9.19 -0.49
N ASN A 99 -12.30 -8.74 -1.12
CA ASN A 99 -11.47 -9.53 -2.01
C ASN A 99 -10.04 -9.72 -1.45
N SER A 100 -9.74 -9.11 -0.29
CA SER A 100 -8.50 -9.32 0.45
C SER A 100 -8.64 -10.50 1.41
N GLY A 101 -7.54 -11.19 1.69
CA GLY A 101 -7.57 -12.34 2.58
C GLY A 101 -6.23 -13.02 2.72
N ILE A 102 -6.23 -14.10 3.48
CA ILE A 102 -5.10 -15.00 3.65
C ILE A 102 -5.51 -16.34 3.03
N SER A 103 -4.62 -16.94 2.25
CA SER A 103 -4.76 -18.28 1.66
C SER A 103 -3.60 -19.17 2.10
N GLY A 104 -3.79 -20.48 2.04
CA GLY A 104 -2.86 -21.47 2.59
C GLY A 104 -3.31 -21.97 3.97
N PRO A 105 -2.50 -22.79 4.65
CA PRO A 105 -1.24 -23.37 4.17
C PRO A 105 -1.46 -24.26 2.95
N ASP A 106 -0.51 -24.26 2.01
CA ASP A 106 -0.38 -25.36 1.05
C ASP A 106 0.38 -26.55 1.66
N ALA A 107 0.72 -27.56 0.85
CA ALA A 107 1.47 -28.73 1.31
C ALA A 107 2.89 -28.40 1.82
N ASP A 108 3.45 -27.25 1.43
CA ASP A 108 4.78 -26.78 1.80
C ASP A 108 4.75 -25.74 2.95
N CYS A 109 3.62 -25.61 3.65
CA CYS A 109 3.37 -24.58 4.66
C CYS A 109 3.48 -23.15 4.13
N GLU A 110 3.23 -22.93 2.85
CA GLU A 110 3.25 -21.60 2.24
C GLU A 110 1.88 -20.93 2.39
N PHE A 111 1.93 -19.68 2.81
CA PHE A 111 0.78 -18.80 2.98
C PHE A 111 0.90 -17.62 2.04
N ARG A 112 -0.25 -17.13 1.60
CA ARG A 112 -0.36 -15.96 0.72
C ARG A 112 -1.33 -14.96 1.34
N VAL A 113 -0.84 -13.77 1.64
CA VAL A 113 -1.68 -12.63 1.99
C VAL A 113 -1.94 -11.82 0.74
N THR A 114 -3.21 -11.53 0.47
CA THR A 114 -3.65 -10.70 -0.64
C THR A 114 -4.34 -9.46 -0.07
N VAL A 115 -3.83 -8.28 -0.40
CA VAL A 115 -4.43 -6.99 -0.07
C VAL A 115 -4.74 -6.26 -1.37
N ILE A 116 -6.01 -6.00 -1.65
CA ILE A 116 -6.42 -5.26 -2.84
C ILE A 116 -6.61 -3.80 -2.45
N LEU A 117 -5.77 -2.94 -3.01
CA LEU A 117 -5.82 -1.50 -2.81
C LEU A 117 -6.69 -0.84 -3.88
N GLY A 118 -7.26 0.32 -3.54
CA GLY A 118 -8.02 1.15 -4.49
C GLY A 118 -7.21 1.51 -5.74
N ALA A 119 -7.91 1.80 -6.83
CA ALA A 119 -7.30 2.22 -8.07
C ALA A 119 -6.67 3.62 -7.94
N PRO A 120 -5.43 3.83 -8.40
CA PRO A 120 -4.91 5.17 -8.61
C PRO A 120 -5.85 5.96 -9.55
N PRO A 121 -6.00 7.30 -9.37
CA PRO A 121 -6.88 8.12 -10.22
C PRO A 121 -6.63 7.99 -11.72
N ASP A 122 -5.40 7.62 -12.10
CA ASP A 122 -4.91 7.62 -13.48
C ASP A 122 -5.00 6.23 -14.16
N GLU A 123 -5.12 5.13 -13.40
CA GLU A 123 -5.03 3.76 -13.93
C GLU A 123 -6.37 3.03 -13.97
N GLY A 124 -7.34 3.43 -13.15
CA GLY A 124 -8.70 2.87 -13.14
C GLY A 124 -8.84 1.42 -12.67
N GLU A 125 -7.72 0.69 -12.55
CA GLU A 125 -7.68 -0.69 -12.05
C GLU A 125 -7.15 -0.74 -10.61
N PRO A 126 -7.76 -1.56 -9.74
CA PRO A 126 -7.28 -1.76 -8.37
C PRO A 126 -5.91 -2.45 -8.38
N THR A 127 -5.07 -2.08 -7.42
CA THR A 127 -3.72 -2.65 -7.33
C THR A 127 -3.71 -3.82 -6.35
N VAL A 128 -3.26 -4.99 -6.80
CA VAL A 128 -3.18 -6.19 -5.97
C VAL A 128 -1.79 -6.26 -5.34
N PHE A 129 -1.74 -6.32 -4.01
CA PHE A 129 -0.53 -6.57 -3.25
C PHE A 129 -0.56 -8.01 -2.73
N GLU A 130 0.37 -8.84 -3.19
CA GLU A 130 0.55 -10.21 -2.72
C GLU A 130 1.82 -10.32 -1.88
N TYR A 131 1.72 -11.04 -0.76
CA TYR A 131 2.83 -11.34 0.12
C TYR A 131 2.83 -12.82 0.46
N TYR A 132 4.00 -13.45 0.33
CA TYR A 132 4.17 -14.88 0.52
C TYR A 132 5.13 -15.11 1.68
N PHE A 133 4.78 -16.03 2.55
CA PHE A 133 5.66 -16.48 3.62
C PHE A 133 5.45 -17.96 3.86
N ARG A 134 6.50 -18.61 4.39
CA ARG A 134 6.49 -20.03 4.70
C ARG A 134 6.76 -20.22 6.18
N LEU A 135 6.00 -21.11 6.81
CA LEU A 135 6.27 -21.55 8.17
C LEU A 135 7.04 -22.88 8.19
N PRO A 136 7.84 -23.13 9.23
CA PRO A 136 8.40 -24.45 9.45
C PRO A 136 7.30 -25.45 9.84
N ASN A 137 7.38 -26.68 9.32
CA ASN A 137 6.58 -27.80 9.80
C ASN A 137 7.35 -28.54 10.91
N PHE A 138 6.83 -28.54 12.13
CA PHE A 138 7.45 -29.28 13.23
C PHE A 138 6.81 -30.65 13.46
N ALA A 139 5.69 -30.96 12.82
CA ALA A 139 5.03 -32.27 12.93
C ALA A 139 5.95 -33.43 12.51
N ASP A 140 6.78 -33.21 11.48
CA ASP A 140 7.70 -34.23 10.95
C ASP A 140 8.94 -34.44 11.85
N SER A 141 9.24 -33.49 12.75
CA SER A 141 10.47 -33.51 13.57
C SER A 141 10.41 -34.45 14.78
N HIS A 142 9.24 -34.98 15.12
CA HIS A 142 9.04 -35.93 16.23
C HIS A 142 9.12 -37.41 15.82
N GLN A 143 9.46 -37.73 14.56
CA GLN A 143 9.58 -39.11 14.06
C GLN A 143 11.02 -39.69 14.07
N LEU A 144 11.96 -39.07 14.80
CA LEU A 144 13.33 -39.57 14.97
C LEU A 144 13.64 -39.92 16.42
#